data_AF-A0A137NQZ7-F1
#
_entry.id   AF-A0A137NQZ7-F1
#
_cell.length_a   1.000
_cell.length_b   1.000
_cell.length_c   1.000
_cell.angle_alpha   90.00
_cell.angle_beta   90.00
_cell.angle_gamma   90.00
#
_symmetry.space_group_name_H-M   'P 1'
#
loop_
_entity.id
_entity.type
_entity.pdbx_description
1 polymer ?
#
loop_
_entity_poly.entity_id
_entity_poly.type
_entity_poly.pdbx_seq_one_letter_code
_entity_poly.pdbx_strand_id
1 'polypeptide(L)'
;MYNAAFAKVKDSRFKSKWNRLHKVITNIYRKYIRISQSLSSNYPNNLKIIKQFEYKVKLEFHIFMIRFYRKLKEQLGELSSSDMSEALYHCDCLLKLLLTNNIPHFAIQAVIYIIGYQYLYLYKQSTASDKLLIQNQLSLIIRAISSNYLPSTSLSFLILLNGYKSIVNDNANKY
;
A
#
# COMPACT_ATOMS: atom_id res chain seq x y z
N MET A 1 4.17 -37.18 2.74
CA MET A 1 4.82 -36.62 1.52
C MET A 1 3.84 -36.09 0.47
N TYR A 2 2.68 -36.72 0.20
CA TYR A 2 1.72 -36.25 -0.81
C TYR A 2 1.15 -34.83 -0.58
N ASN A 3 0.79 -34.47 0.65
CA ASN A 3 0.18 -33.17 0.96
C ASN A 3 1.11 -31.97 0.66
N ALA A 4 2.42 -32.13 0.85
CA ALA A 4 3.40 -31.08 0.56
C ALA A 4 3.59 -30.83 -0.95
N ALA A 5 3.56 -31.90 -1.76
CA ALA A 5 3.63 -31.79 -3.21
C ALA A 5 2.37 -31.14 -3.80
N PHE A 6 1.18 -31.52 -3.31
CA PHE A 6 -0.08 -30.90 -3.72
C PHE A 6 -0.16 -29.42 -3.35
N ALA A 7 0.29 -29.03 -2.15
CA ALA A 7 0.37 -27.62 -1.74
C ALA A 7 1.30 -26.82 -2.67
N LYS A 8 2.50 -27.34 -2.94
CA LYS A 8 3.47 -26.69 -3.84
C LYS A 8 2.94 -26.48 -5.26
N VAL A 9 2.21 -27.45 -5.81
CA VAL A 9 1.57 -27.33 -7.13
C VAL A 9 0.46 -26.28 -7.13
N LYS A 10 -0.36 -26.24 -6.07
CA LYS A 10 -1.44 -25.26 -5.90
C LYS A 10 -0.87 -23.83 -5.82
N ASP A 11 0.18 -23.64 -5.05
CA ASP A 11 0.84 -22.34 -4.86
C ASP A 11 1.50 -21.84 -6.15
N SER A 12 2.17 -22.73 -6.89
CA SER A 12 2.74 -22.42 -8.20
C SER A 12 1.68 -21.98 -9.21
N ARG A 13 0.57 -22.71 -9.31
CA ARG A 13 -0.55 -22.35 -10.19
C ARG A 13 -1.17 -21.00 -9.80
N PHE A 14 -1.33 -20.76 -8.49
CA PHE A 14 -1.81 -19.47 -7.99
C PHE A 14 -0.86 -18.33 -8.35
N LYS A 15 0.45 -18.48 -8.08
CA LYS A 15 1.47 -17.47 -8.38
C LYS A 15 1.54 -17.16 -9.87
N SER A 16 1.41 -18.16 -10.74
CA SER A 16 1.33 -17.95 -12.20
C SER A 16 0.11 -17.12 -12.60
N LYS A 17 -1.09 -17.47 -12.08
CA LYS A 17 -2.32 -16.70 -12.33
C LYS A 17 -2.19 -15.26 -11.82
N TRP A 18 -1.61 -15.08 -10.64
CA TRP A 18 -1.28 -13.78 -10.10
C TRP A 18 -0.35 -13.04 -11.04
N ASN A 19 0.86 -13.49 -11.32
CA ASN A 19 1.81 -12.79 -12.20
C ASN A 19 1.18 -12.35 -13.55
N ARG A 20 0.29 -13.16 -14.12
CA ARG A 20 -0.50 -12.77 -15.30
C ARG A 20 -1.42 -11.58 -15.03
N LEU A 21 -2.24 -11.63 -13.98
CA LEU A 21 -3.11 -10.53 -13.57
C LEU A 21 -2.31 -9.27 -13.22
N HIS A 22 -1.16 -9.42 -12.56
CA HIS A 22 -0.23 -8.32 -12.26
C HIS A 22 0.11 -7.53 -13.51
N LYS A 23 0.56 -8.27 -14.53
CA LYS A 23 1.01 -7.71 -15.79
C LYS A 23 -0.13 -7.01 -16.52
N VAL A 24 -1.31 -7.63 -16.56
CA VAL A 24 -2.51 -7.03 -17.19
C VAL A 24 -2.86 -5.70 -16.54
N ILE A 25 -2.96 -5.67 -15.21
CA ILE A 25 -3.41 -4.49 -14.47
C ILE A 25 -2.38 -3.38 -14.53
N THR A 26 -1.10 -3.72 -14.40
CA THR A 26 0.01 -2.76 -14.58
C THR A 26 0.02 -2.17 -15.98
N ASN A 27 -0.24 -2.97 -17.02
CA ASN A 27 -0.31 -2.49 -18.40
C ASN A 27 -1.49 -1.55 -18.63
N ILE A 28 -2.66 -1.88 -18.06
CA ILE A 28 -3.84 -1.00 -18.10
C ILE A 28 -3.53 0.34 -17.44
N TYR A 29 -2.97 0.32 -16.22
CA TYR A 29 -2.56 1.52 -15.51
C TYR A 29 -1.59 2.39 -16.34
N ARG A 30 -0.51 1.80 -16.86
CA ARG A 30 0.48 2.51 -17.70
C ARG A 30 -0.17 3.13 -18.95
N LYS A 31 -1.14 2.45 -19.57
CA LYS A 31 -1.90 2.99 -20.70
C LYS A 31 -2.67 4.25 -20.31
N TYR A 32 -3.41 4.23 -19.20
CA TYR A 32 -4.17 5.39 -18.75
C TYR A 32 -3.30 6.58 -18.35
N ILE A 33 -2.14 6.33 -17.73
CA ILE A 33 -1.18 7.39 -17.41
C ILE A 33 -0.66 8.05 -18.69
N ARG A 34 -0.27 7.28 -19.70
CA ARG A 34 0.16 7.83 -21.01
C ARG A 34 -0.93 8.64 -21.69
N ILE A 35 -2.17 8.17 -21.64
CA ILE A 35 -3.33 8.92 -22.18
C ILE A 35 -3.48 10.25 -21.43
N SER A 36 -3.40 10.24 -20.10
CA SER A 36 -3.53 11.46 -19.28
C SER A 36 -2.42 12.48 -19.57
N GLN A 37 -1.19 12.00 -19.78
CA GLN A 37 -0.04 12.83 -20.16
C GLN A 37 -0.21 13.44 -21.56
N SER A 38 -0.68 12.65 -22.53
CA SER A 38 -1.00 13.12 -23.88
C SER A 38 -2.11 14.19 -23.85
N LEU A 39 -3.20 13.93 -23.13
CA LEU A 39 -4.29 14.89 -22.96
C LEU A 39 -3.81 16.18 -22.30
N SER A 40 -2.96 16.09 -21.28
CA SER A 40 -2.40 17.27 -20.59
C SER A 40 -1.59 18.15 -21.53
N SER A 41 -0.91 17.54 -22.51
CA SER A 41 -0.11 18.25 -23.50
C SER A 41 -0.98 18.89 -24.59
N ASN A 42 -2.05 18.20 -25.02
CA ASN A 42 -2.92 18.65 -26.12
C ASN A 42 -4.00 19.64 -25.67
N TYR A 43 -4.40 19.59 -24.40
CA TYR A 43 -5.51 20.39 -23.86
C TYR A 43 -5.09 21.14 -22.58
N PRO A 44 -4.19 22.13 -22.69
CA PRO A 44 -3.66 22.86 -21.53
C PRO A 44 -4.77 23.55 -20.70
N ASN A 45 -5.83 24.03 -21.36
CA ASN A 45 -6.97 24.65 -20.68
C ASN A 45 -7.77 23.68 -19.80
N ASN A 46 -7.63 22.37 -20.01
CA ASN A 46 -8.33 21.32 -19.26
C ASN A 46 -7.44 20.63 -18.22
N LEU A 47 -6.22 21.14 -17.97
CA LEU A 47 -5.24 20.51 -17.07
C LEU A 47 -5.79 20.13 -15.70
N LYS A 48 -6.65 20.98 -15.10
CA LYS A 48 -7.25 20.70 -13.80
C LYS A 48 -8.07 19.42 -13.80
N ILE A 49 -8.94 19.24 -14.81
CA ILE A 49 -9.82 18.08 -14.95
C ILE A 49 -8.98 16.83 -15.25
N ILE A 50 -8.00 16.95 -16.14
CA ILE A 50 -7.13 15.83 -16.52
C ILE A 50 -6.31 15.35 -15.31
N LYS A 51 -5.73 16.27 -14.54
CA LYS A 51 -4.99 15.93 -13.30
C LYS A 51 -5.88 15.27 -12.25
N GLN A 52 -7.14 15.70 -12.11
CA GLN A 52 -8.09 15.04 -11.21
C GLN A 52 -8.39 13.59 -11.63
N PHE A 53 -8.53 13.33 -12.93
CA PHE A 53 -8.72 11.97 -13.45
C PHE A 53 -7.47 11.12 -13.24
N GLU A 54 -6.28 11.65 -13.57
CA GLU A 54 -5.01 10.97 -13.35
C GLU A 54 -4.81 10.61 -11.87
N TYR A 55 -5.13 11.55 -10.97
CA TYR A 55 -5.10 11.32 -9.53
C TYR A 55 -5.98 10.13 -9.11
N LYS A 56 -7.23 10.08 -9.58
CA LYS A 56 -8.15 8.97 -9.29
C LYS A 56 -7.62 7.63 -9.81
N VAL A 57 -7.10 7.60 -11.04
CA VAL A 57 -6.51 6.38 -11.62
C VAL A 57 -5.32 5.89 -10.80
N LYS A 58 -4.43 6.79 -10.39
CA LYS A 58 -3.29 6.47 -9.51
C LYS A 58 -3.78 5.91 -8.17
N LEU A 59 -4.72 6.59 -7.54
CA LEU A 59 -5.29 6.20 -6.25
C LEU A 59 -5.85 4.77 -6.32
N GLU A 60 -6.74 4.50 -7.27
CA GLU A 60 -7.38 3.20 -7.43
C GLU A 60 -6.37 2.09 -7.76
N PHE A 61 -5.39 2.37 -8.62
CA PHE A 61 -4.34 1.41 -8.95
C PHE A 61 -3.54 0.99 -7.71
N HIS A 62 -3.07 1.95 -6.90
CA HIS A 62 -2.27 1.63 -5.72
C HIS A 62 -3.12 0.95 -4.62
N ILE A 63 -4.38 1.36 -4.41
CA ILE A 63 -5.31 0.67 -3.50
C ILE A 63 -5.51 -0.78 -3.94
N PHE A 64 -5.76 -0.99 -5.23
CA PHE A 64 -5.95 -2.32 -5.80
C PHE A 64 -4.72 -3.18 -5.57
N MET A 65 -3.53 -2.66 -5.85
CA MET A 65 -2.27 -3.39 -5.72
C MET A 65 -1.97 -3.79 -4.27
N ILE A 66 -2.22 -2.91 -3.29
CA ILE A 66 -2.11 -3.24 -1.87
C ILE A 66 -3.00 -4.43 -1.50
N ARG A 67 -4.28 -4.39 -1.91
CA ARG A 67 -5.22 -5.51 -1.70
C ARG A 67 -4.77 -6.77 -2.41
N PHE A 68 -4.17 -6.62 -3.58
CA PHE A 68 -3.68 -7.72 -4.38
C PHE A 68 -2.50 -8.44 -3.69
N TYR A 69 -1.53 -7.70 -3.17
CA TYR A 69 -0.42 -8.27 -2.40
C TYR A 69 -0.87 -8.87 -1.07
N ARG A 70 -1.88 -8.30 -0.41
CA ARG A 70 -2.50 -8.92 0.76
C ARG A 70 -3.05 -10.31 0.46
N LYS A 71 -3.81 -10.46 -0.64
CA LYS A 71 -4.33 -11.77 -1.08
C LYS A 71 -3.22 -12.76 -1.44
N LEU A 72 -2.13 -12.29 -2.04
CA LEU A 72 -0.96 -13.13 -2.28
C LEU A 72 -0.40 -13.68 -0.97
N LYS A 73 -0.22 -12.82 0.03
CA LYS A 73 0.29 -13.25 1.34
C LYS A 73 -0.68 -14.18 2.06
N GLU A 74 -1.99 -13.90 2.05
CA GLU A 74 -3.00 -14.79 2.63
C GLU A 74 -2.96 -16.19 2.00
N GLN A 75 -2.70 -16.27 0.70
CA GLN A 75 -2.65 -17.55 -0.02
C GLN A 75 -1.35 -18.31 0.18
N LEU A 76 -0.20 -17.62 0.25
CA LEU A 76 1.13 -18.24 0.36
C LEU A 76 1.70 -18.30 1.78
N GLY A 77 1.08 -17.62 2.74
CA GLY A 77 1.57 -17.41 4.11
C GLY A 77 2.66 -16.33 4.21
N GLU A 78 3.57 -16.29 3.25
CA GLU A 78 4.69 -15.35 3.20
C GLU A 78 4.88 -14.75 1.81
N LEU A 79 5.41 -13.53 1.78
CA LEU A 79 5.81 -12.86 0.54
C LEU A 79 7.29 -13.12 0.27
N SER A 80 7.65 -13.29 -1.00
CA SER A 80 9.05 -13.19 -1.40
C SER A 80 9.58 -11.77 -1.16
N SER A 81 10.90 -11.60 -1.08
CA SER A 81 11.51 -10.28 -0.88
C SER A 81 11.12 -9.26 -1.97
N SER A 82 11.01 -9.71 -3.23
CA SER A 82 10.56 -8.86 -4.34
C SER A 82 9.08 -8.48 -4.21
N ASP A 83 8.20 -9.43 -3.83
CA ASP A 83 6.79 -9.14 -3.60
C ASP A 83 6.59 -8.21 -2.41
N MET A 84 7.40 -8.36 -1.35
CA MET A 84 7.39 -7.47 -0.19
C MET A 84 7.79 -6.04 -0.58
N SER A 85 8.88 -5.90 -1.36
CA SER A 85 9.36 -4.61 -1.83
C SER A 85 8.31 -3.88 -2.68
N GLU A 86 7.65 -4.60 -3.59
CA GLU A 86 6.56 -4.04 -4.40
C GLU A 86 5.34 -3.67 -3.54
N ALA A 87 4.96 -4.51 -2.58
CA ALA A 87 3.86 -4.20 -1.67
C ALA A 87 4.12 -2.90 -0.88
N LEU A 88 5.36 -2.72 -0.39
CA LEU A 88 5.79 -1.49 0.30
C LEU A 88 5.81 -0.29 -0.66
N TYR A 89 6.33 -0.46 -1.88
CA TYR A 89 6.30 0.59 -2.90
C TYR A 89 4.89 1.12 -3.17
N HIS A 90 3.89 0.24 -3.25
CA HIS A 90 2.50 0.67 -3.43
C HIS A 90 1.93 1.40 -2.20
N CYS A 91 2.32 1.00 -0.99
CA CYS A 91 1.95 1.71 0.24
C CYS A 91 2.55 3.12 0.25
N ASP A 92 3.84 3.25 -0.05
CA ASP A 92 4.56 4.53 -0.07
C ASP A 92 4.00 5.48 -1.13
N CYS A 93 3.74 4.96 -2.34
CA CYS A 93 3.14 5.74 -3.42
C CYS A 93 1.75 6.25 -3.04
N LEU A 94 0.92 5.40 -2.44
CA LEU A 94 -0.43 5.79 -2.03
C LEU A 94 -0.38 6.81 -0.89
N LEU A 95 0.47 6.61 0.11
CA LEU A 95 0.64 7.55 1.22
C LEU A 95 1.09 8.92 0.71
N LYS A 96 2.11 8.96 -0.15
CA LYS A 96 2.59 10.19 -0.78
C LYS A 96 1.48 10.88 -1.57
N LEU A 97 0.70 10.13 -2.34
CA LEU A 97 -0.41 10.65 -3.14
C LEU A 97 -1.46 11.35 -2.27
N LEU A 98 -1.80 10.75 -1.13
CA LEU A 98 -2.77 11.30 -0.18
C LEU A 98 -2.24 12.53 0.56
N LEU A 99 -1.01 12.46 1.07
CA LEU A 99 -0.40 13.57 1.83
C LEU A 99 -0.11 14.80 0.96
N THR A 100 0.17 14.63 -0.34
CA THR A 100 0.47 15.76 -1.23
C THR A 100 -0.79 16.56 -1.60
N ASN A 101 -1.96 15.94 -1.60
CA ASN A 101 -3.18 16.60 -2.09
C ASN A 101 -3.91 17.42 -1.02
N ASN A 102 -3.58 17.29 0.27
CA ASN A 102 -4.10 18.12 1.37
C ASN A 102 -5.63 18.36 1.37
N ILE A 103 -6.42 17.43 0.82
CA ILE A 103 -7.88 17.52 0.88
C ILE A 103 -8.31 16.75 2.13
N PRO A 104 -8.76 17.41 3.22
CA PRO A 104 -9.29 16.71 4.38
C PRO A 104 -10.67 16.13 4.00
N HIS A 105 -10.68 14.88 3.57
CA HIS A 105 -11.91 14.15 3.26
C HIS A 105 -11.94 12.88 4.11
N PHE A 106 -13.10 12.55 4.68
CA PHE A 106 -13.30 11.34 5.50
C PHE A 106 -12.82 10.06 4.79
N ALA A 107 -13.10 9.97 3.48
CA ALA A 107 -12.61 8.87 2.64
C ALA A 107 -11.07 8.76 2.61
N ILE A 108 -10.35 9.90 2.61
CA ILE A 108 -8.87 9.92 2.63
C ILE A 108 -8.36 9.38 3.97
N GLN A 109 -9.00 9.76 5.08
CA GLN A 109 -8.64 9.25 6.41
C GLN A 109 -8.76 7.72 6.48
N ALA A 110 -9.85 7.15 5.95
CA ALA A 110 -10.03 5.69 5.88
C ALA A 110 -8.91 5.00 5.09
N VAL A 111 -8.49 5.59 3.97
CA VAL A 111 -7.39 5.04 3.16
C VAL A 111 -6.05 5.14 3.90
N ILE A 112 -5.78 6.23 4.61
CA ILE A 112 -4.56 6.38 5.43
C ILE A 112 -4.51 5.28 6.51
N TYR A 113 -5.63 4.99 7.19
CA TYR A 113 -5.68 3.87 8.15
C TYR A 113 -5.40 2.52 7.48
N ILE A 114 -5.98 2.27 6.30
CA ILE A 114 -5.74 1.03 5.54
C ILE A 114 -4.25 0.87 5.21
N ILE A 115 -3.57 1.94 4.81
CA ILE A 115 -2.12 1.94 4.58
C ILE A 115 -1.38 1.61 5.88
N GLY A 116 -1.72 2.28 6.97
CA GLY A 116 -1.12 2.03 8.29
C GLY A 116 -1.22 0.56 8.70
N TYR A 117 -2.40 -0.04 8.56
CA TYR A 117 -2.59 -1.46 8.83
C TYR A 117 -1.82 -2.36 7.88
N GLN A 118 -1.65 -1.96 6.62
CA GLN A 118 -0.85 -2.73 5.68
C GLN A 118 0.63 -2.74 6.11
N TYR A 119 1.17 -1.61 6.54
CA TYR A 119 2.53 -1.55 7.07
C TYR A 119 2.71 -2.44 8.32
N LEU A 120 1.78 -2.37 9.28
CA LEU A 120 1.80 -3.27 10.45
C LEU A 120 1.76 -4.74 10.03
N TYR A 121 0.93 -5.08 9.04
CA TYR A 121 0.77 -6.44 8.54
C TYR A 121 2.04 -6.95 7.86
N LEU A 122 2.78 -6.10 7.15
CA LEU A 122 4.01 -6.48 6.44
C LEU A 122 5.23 -6.58 7.39
N TYR A 123 5.27 -5.76 8.45
CA TYR A 123 6.43 -5.58 9.33
C TYR A 123 7.14 -6.86 9.78
N LYS A 124 6.40 -7.86 10.27
CA LYS A 124 7.03 -9.06 10.88
C LYS A 124 7.93 -9.82 9.90
N GLN A 125 7.56 -9.86 8.63
CA GLN A 125 8.26 -10.59 7.56
C GLN A 125 9.23 -9.70 6.77
N SER A 126 9.33 -8.42 7.14
CA SER A 126 10.19 -7.45 6.46
C SER A 126 11.65 -7.57 6.88
N THR A 127 12.55 -7.18 5.98
CA THR A 127 13.99 -7.07 6.27
C THR A 127 14.26 -5.99 7.32
N ALA A 128 15.46 -5.94 7.90
CA ALA A 128 15.80 -4.91 8.88
C ALA A 128 15.69 -3.48 8.31
N SER A 129 16.11 -3.27 7.07
CA SER A 129 15.97 -1.99 6.37
C SER A 129 14.51 -1.61 6.14
N ASP A 130 13.69 -2.58 5.70
CA ASP A 130 12.26 -2.36 5.47
C ASP A 130 11.51 -2.09 6.78
N LYS A 131 11.92 -2.72 7.88
CA LYS A 131 11.34 -2.47 9.22
C LYS A 131 11.56 -1.03 9.66
N LEU A 132 12.75 -0.47 9.44
CA LEU A 132 13.03 0.93 9.74
C LEU A 132 12.20 1.86 8.85
N LEU A 133 12.09 1.56 7.55
CA LEU A 133 11.23 2.30 6.64
C LEU A 133 9.77 2.29 7.13
N ILE A 134 9.22 1.11 7.45
CA ILE A 134 7.87 0.93 7.96
C ILE A 134 7.65 1.76 9.23
N GLN A 135 8.58 1.72 10.18
CA GLN A 135 8.49 2.52 11.41
C GLN A 135 8.42 4.02 11.11
N ASN A 136 9.26 4.51 10.20
CA ASN A 136 9.24 5.90 9.79
C ASN A 136 7.90 6.27 9.14
N GLN A 137 7.38 5.45 8.21
CA GLN A 137 6.10 5.71 7.55
C GLN A 137 4.92 5.66 8.53
N LEU A 138 4.91 4.74 9.48
CA LEU A 138 3.89 4.66 10.52
C LEU A 138 3.92 5.89 11.44
N SER A 139 5.11 6.36 11.83
CA SER A 139 5.26 7.60 12.60
C SER A 139 4.71 8.81 11.83
N LEU A 140 5.02 8.91 10.53
CA LEU A 140 4.46 9.94 9.65
C LEU A 140 2.93 9.89 9.60
N ILE A 141 2.35 8.70 9.45
CA ILE A 141 0.90 8.49 9.45
C ILE A 141 0.29 8.93 10.79
N ILE A 142 0.83 8.47 11.92
CA ILE A 142 0.31 8.79 13.25
C ILE A 142 0.29 10.29 13.46
N ARG A 143 1.41 10.97 13.13
CA ARG A 143 1.50 12.42 13.23
C ARG A 143 0.47 13.11 12.33
N ALA A 144 0.39 12.71 11.05
CA ALA A 144 -0.55 13.29 10.10
C ALA A 144 -2.00 13.12 10.55
N ILE A 145 -2.34 12.00 11.17
CA ILE A 145 -3.69 11.77 11.71
C ILE A 145 -3.94 12.61 12.95
N SER A 146 -3.00 12.62 13.90
CA SER A 146 -3.17 13.39 15.14
C SER A 146 -3.31 14.90 14.91
N SER A 147 -2.68 15.45 13.86
CA SER A 147 -2.70 16.89 13.59
C SER A 147 -3.89 17.32 12.74
N ASN A 148 -4.40 16.45 11.85
CA ASN A 148 -5.36 16.85 10.81
C ASN A 148 -6.73 16.20 10.93
N TYR A 149 -6.90 15.13 11.73
CA TYR A 149 -8.13 14.34 11.71
C TYR A 149 -8.69 14.04 13.11
N LEU A 150 -10.00 14.26 13.25
CA LEU A 150 -10.79 13.96 14.45
C LEU A 150 -11.24 12.48 14.49
N PRO A 151 -11.39 11.88 15.68
CA PRO A 151 -10.59 12.08 16.89
C PRO A 151 -9.45 11.04 16.99
N SER A 152 -8.37 11.43 17.66
CA SER A 152 -7.26 10.58 18.14
C SER A 152 -7.69 9.52 19.16
N THR A 153 -8.99 9.45 19.48
CA THR A 153 -9.61 8.41 20.30
C THR A 153 -10.39 7.39 19.47
N SER A 154 -10.44 7.56 18.14
CA SER A 154 -11.07 6.56 17.27
C SER A 154 -10.36 5.22 17.41
N LEU A 155 -11.14 4.13 17.43
CA LEU A 155 -10.62 2.78 17.53
C LEU A 155 -9.54 2.51 16.47
N SER A 156 -9.73 3.02 15.25
CA SER A 156 -8.76 2.84 14.18
C SER A 156 -7.40 3.49 14.47
N PHE A 157 -7.41 4.69 15.06
CA PHE A 157 -6.18 5.33 15.49
C PHE A 157 -5.52 4.58 16.64
N LEU A 158 -6.30 4.14 17.64
CA LEU A 158 -5.76 3.42 18.79
C LEU A 158 -5.12 2.08 18.39
N ILE A 159 -5.74 1.32 17.48
CA ILE A 159 -5.14 0.09 16.93
C ILE A 159 -3.82 0.42 16.23
N LEU A 160 -3.80 1.44 15.38
CA LEU A 160 -2.59 1.82 14.64
C LEU A 160 -1.46 2.29 15.58
N LEU A 161 -1.79 3.15 16.55
CA LEU A 161 -0.85 3.67 17.53
C LEU A 161 -0.25 2.55 18.39
N ASN A 162 -1.08 1.64 18.90
CA ASN A 162 -0.60 0.52 19.70
C ASN A 162 0.22 -0.47 18.87
N GLY A 163 -0.18 -0.73 17.62
CA GLY A 163 0.62 -1.53 16.69
C GLY A 163 2.01 -0.92 16.44
N TYR A 164 2.08 0.39 16.23
CA TYR A 164 3.35 1.10 16.09
C TYR A 164 4.21 1.01 17.36
N LYS A 165 3.64 1.28 18.54
CA LYS A 165 4.36 1.16 19.82
C LYS A 165 4.93 -0.24 20.04
N SER A 166 4.15 -1.29 19.73
CA SER A 166 4.62 -2.67 19.82
C SER A 166 5.84 -2.91 18.93
N ILE A 167 5.79 -2.42 17.69
CA ILE A 167 6.86 -2.56 16.70
C ILE A 167 8.14 -1.79 17.08
N VAL A 168 8.00 -0.60 17.68
CA VAL A 168 9.16 0.18 18.14
C VAL A 168 9.85 -0.51 19.32
N ASN A 169 9.07 -1.04 20.26
CA ASN A 169 9.60 -1.77 21.42
C ASN A 169 10.26 -3.10 21.03
N ASP A 170 9.80 -3.77 19.96
CA ASP A 170 10.44 -4.98 19.40
C ASP A 170 11.90 -4.75 18.97
N ASN A 171 12.27 -3.53 18.59
CA ASN A 171 13.66 -3.17 18.24
C ASN A 171 14.50 -2.77 19.45
N ALA A 172 13.89 -2.29 20.53
CA ALA A 172 14.59 -1.93 21.76
C ALA A 172 15.04 -3.18 22.55
N ASN A 173 14.32 -4.29 22.44
CA ASN A 173 14.62 -5.55 23.14
C ASN A 173 15.61 -6.47 22.39
N LYS A 174 16.30 -5.96 21.36
CA LYS A 174 17.29 -6.72 20.57
C LYS A 174 18.74 -6.24 20.77
N TYR A 175 18.94 -5.33 21.71
CA TYR A 175 20.22 -4.84 22.21
C TYR A 175 20.22 -4.94 23.73
#